data_AF-A0A349D4S8-F1
#
_entry.id   AF-A0A349D4S8-F1
#
_cell.length_a   1.000
_cell.length_b   1.000
_cell.length_c   1.000
_cell.angle_alpha   90.00
_cell.angle_beta   90.00
_cell.angle_gamma   90.00
#
_symmetry.space_group_name_H-M   'P 1'
#
loop_
_entity.id
_entity.type
_entity.pdbx_description
1 polymer ?
#
loop_
_entity_poly.entity_id
_entity_poly.type
_entity_poly.pdbx_seq_one_letter_code
_entity_poly.pdbx_strand_id
1 'polypeptide(L)'
;GEPNSIVKRERDPDAYPYEIWQYYVLPVRSNARFVFYNTDLITNEYVLLHSNVFGEINDYRWEMKLNRRSNQGENLDQEEFDNYHGKWSRDLFDNPR
;
A
#
# COMPACT_ATOMS: atom_id res chain seq x y z
N GLY A 1 17.98 7.39 0.25
CA GLY A 1 18.77 6.15 0.37
C GLY A 1 18.01 5.03 -0.31
N GLU A 2 18.69 3.95 -0.65
CA GLU A 2 18.04 2.73 -1.17
C GLU A 2 17.27 2.02 -0.04
N PRO A 3 16.05 1.52 -0.28
CA PRO A 3 15.31 0.74 0.71
C PRO A 3 16.03 -0.56 1.04
N ASN A 4 15.87 -1.01 2.29
CA ASN A 4 16.43 -2.28 2.76
C ASN A 4 15.64 -3.48 2.26
N SER A 5 14.32 -3.35 2.16
CA SER A 5 13.46 -4.36 1.54
C SER A 5 12.43 -3.65 0.65
N ILE A 6 12.15 -4.27 -0.50
CA ILE A 6 11.09 -3.88 -1.41
C ILE A 6 10.24 -5.11 -1.70
N VAL A 7 8.96 -5.03 -1.36
CA VAL A 7 7.96 -6.02 -1.77
C VAL A 7 7.15 -5.44 -2.93
N LYS A 8 7.19 -6.10 -4.08
CA LYS A 8 6.43 -5.69 -5.28
C LYS A 8 5.28 -6.64 -5.55
N ARG A 9 4.10 -6.07 -5.82
CA ARG A 9 2.88 -6.80 -6.15
C ARG A 9 2.24 -6.18 -7.39
N GLU A 10 2.68 -6.64 -8.55
CA GLU A 10 2.21 -6.12 -9.84
C GLU A 10 0.95 -6.83 -10.35
N ARG A 11 0.74 -8.08 -9.94
CA ARG A 11 -0.36 -8.94 -10.39
C ARG A 11 -1.21 -9.33 -9.20
N ASP A 12 -2.14 -8.45 -8.86
CA ASP A 12 -3.18 -8.71 -7.88
C ASP A 12 -4.54 -8.43 -8.56
N PRO A 13 -5.47 -9.41 -8.61
CA PRO A 13 -6.77 -9.19 -9.23
C PRO A 13 -7.63 -8.17 -8.48
N ASP A 14 -7.43 -8.03 -7.17
CA ASP A 14 -8.30 -7.23 -6.30
C ASP A 14 -7.71 -5.87 -5.94
N ALA A 15 -6.39 -5.71 -6.12
CA ALA A 15 -5.66 -4.49 -5.82
C ALA A 15 -5.05 -3.82 -7.06
N TYR A 16 -4.82 -2.50 -6.96
CA TYR A 16 -3.89 -1.82 -7.86
C TYR A 16 -2.48 -2.38 -7.66
N PRO A 17 -1.63 -2.42 -8.71
CA PRO A 17 -0.21 -2.72 -8.54
C PRO A 17 0.42 -1.85 -7.46
N TYR A 18 1.17 -2.44 -6.55
CA TYR A 18 1.75 -1.73 -5.42
C TYR A 18 3.15 -2.22 -5.04
N GLU A 19 3.89 -1.32 -4.40
CA GLU A 19 5.19 -1.60 -3.80
C GLU A 19 5.21 -1.16 -2.34
N ILE A 20 5.78 -1.99 -1.49
CA ILE A 20 6.01 -1.67 -0.08
C ILE A 20 7.51 -1.58 0.12
N TRP A 21 7.95 -0.41 0.56
CA TRP A 21 9.36 -0.12 0.77
C TRP A 21 9.62 -0.01 2.27
N GLN A 22 10.65 -0.67 2.74
CA GLN A 22 11.08 -0.63 4.13
C GLN A 22 12.51 -0.10 4.24
N TYR A 23 12.72 0.75 5.22
CA TYR A 23 14.01 1.27 5.63
C TYR A 23 14.22 0.96 7.11
N TYR A 24 15.30 0.25 7.45
CA TYR A 24 15.62 -0.07 8.84
C TYR A 24 16.03 1.18 9.62
N VAL A 25 16.79 2.08 8.98
CA VAL A 25 17.28 3.31 9.59
C VAL A 25 17.05 4.48 8.63
N LEU A 26 16.13 5.38 8.99
CA LEU A 26 16.08 6.73 8.43
C LEU A 26 16.39 7.75 9.54
N PRO A 27 16.89 8.95 9.19
CA PRO A 27 17.19 10.01 10.16
C PRO A 27 16.01 10.38 11.06
N VAL A 28 14.79 10.26 10.53
CA VAL A 28 13.55 10.65 11.21
C VAL A 28 12.88 9.49 11.95
N ARG A 29 13.13 8.24 11.55
CA ARG A 29 12.44 7.06 12.09
C ARG A 29 13.20 5.76 11.75
N SER A 30 13.33 4.86 12.71
CA SER A 30 13.70 3.47 12.46
C SER A 30 12.49 2.65 12.00
N ASN A 31 12.73 1.62 11.19
CA ASN A 31 11.68 0.80 10.58
C ASN A 31 10.60 1.65 9.88
N ALA A 32 11.08 2.55 9.02
CA ALA A 32 10.24 3.39 8.18
C ALA A 32 9.69 2.56 7.02
N ARG A 33 8.41 2.75 6.73
CA ARG A 33 7.63 1.94 5.79
C ARG A 33 6.77 2.85 4.94
N PHE A 34 6.72 2.54 3.66
CA PHE A 34 6.01 3.28 2.64
C PHE A 34 5.25 2.31 1.75
N VAL A 35 4.04 2.69 1.37
CA VAL A 35 3.20 1.99 0.41
C VAL A 35 3.03 2.91 -0.79
N PHE A 36 3.45 2.45 -1.94
CA PHE A 36 3.23 3.09 -3.22
C PHE A 36 2.27 2.25 -4.05
N TYR A 37 1.40 2.91 -4.80
CA TYR A 37 0.43 2.23 -5.67
C TYR A 37 0.38 2.92 -7.02
N ASN A 38 0.04 2.15 -8.05
CA ASN A 38 -0.15 2.67 -9.39
C ASN A 38 -1.64 2.60 -9.77
N THR A 39 -2.27 3.77 -9.87
CA THR A 39 -3.67 3.89 -10.32
C THR A 39 -3.83 3.87 -11.84
N ASP A 40 -2.78 4.24 -12.57
CA ASP A 40 -2.74 4.31 -14.02
C ASP A 40 -1.82 3.21 -14.57
N LEU A 41 -2.44 2.09 -14.96
CA LEU A 41 -1.74 0.94 -15.55
C LEU A 41 -0.92 1.28 -16.81
N ILE A 42 -1.11 2.47 -17.38
CA ILE A 42 -0.50 2.90 -18.64
C ILE A 42 0.82 3.64 -18.37
N THR A 43 0.84 4.53 -17.36
CA THR A 43 2.02 5.40 -17.11
C THR A 43 3.09 4.75 -16.26
N ASN A 44 2.77 3.64 -15.58
CA ASN A 44 3.68 2.97 -14.64
C ASN A 44 4.17 3.88 -13.50
N GLU A 45 3.38 4.91 -13.16
CA GLU A 45 3.71 5.89 -12.12
C GLU A 45 3.19 5.42 -10.75
N TYR A 46 4.13 5.17 -9.84
CA TYR A 46 3.82 4.82 -8.47
C TYR A 46 3.76 6.08 -7.60
N VAL A 47 2.62 6.30 -6.95
CA VAL A 47 2.38 7.43 -6.07
C VAL A 47 2.34 6.97 -4.61
N LEU A 48 2.78 7.84 -3.69
CA LEU A 48 2.76 7.52 -2.26
C LEU A 48 1.32 7.47 -1.75
N LEU A 49 0.92 6.30 -1.23
CA LEU A 49 -0.41 6.07 -0.69
C LEU A 49 -0.44 6.19 0.84
N HIS A 50 0.56 5.60 1.50
CA HIS A 50 0.63 5.55 2.95
C HIS A 50 2.08 5.41 3.42
N SER A 51 2.37 5.94 4.60
CA SER A 51 3.63 5.76 5.29
C SER A 51 3.45 5.85 6.80
N ASN A 52 4.38 5.23 7.54
CA ASN A 52 4.47 5.42 8.98
C ASN A 52 5.42 6.56 9.38
N VAL A 53 5.96 7.33 8.44
CA VAL A 53 6.95 8.37 8.74
C VAL A 53 6.25 9.67 9.07
N PHE A 54 6.76 10.38 10.09
CA PHE A 54 6.21 11.67 10.48
C PHE A 54 6.48 12.73 9.40
N GLY A 55 5.45 13.49 9.03
CA GLY A 55 5.53 14.51 7.98
C GLY A 55 5.20 14.00 6.57
N GLU A 56 5.03 12.68 6.42
CA GLU A 56 4.64 12.04 5.17
C GLU A 56 3.14 11.70 5.15
N ILE A 57 2.64 11.26 3.98
CA ILE A 57 1.24 10.83 3.84
C ILE A 57 0.96 9.66 4.79
N ASN A 58 0.01 9.82 5.70
CA ASN A 58 -0.49 8.78 6.60
C ASN A 58 -2.01 8.65 6.42
N ASP A 59 -2.42 7.78 5.51
CA ASP A 59 -3.84 7.50 5.28
C ASP A 59 -4.24 6.20 5.96
N TYR A 60 -5.13 6.22 6.95
CA TYR A 60 -5.59 5.01 7.66
C TYR A 60 -6.52 4.13 6.81
N ARG A 61 -7.07 4.65 5.72
CA ARG A 61 -7.93 3.93 4.75
C ARG A 61 -7.16 3.55 3.48
N TRP A 62 -5.83 3.51 3.54
CA TRP A 62 -5.01 3.18 2.40
C TRP A 62 -5.32 1.80 1.81
N GLU A 63 -5.59 0.82 2.66
CA GLU A 63 -5.98 -0.54 2.25
C GLU A 63 -7.24 -0.49 1.36
N MET A 64 -8.20 0.37 1.72
CA MET A 64 -9.41 0.54 0.94
C MET A 64 -9.14 1.16 -0.44
N LYS A 65 -8.27 2.16 -0.48
CA LYS A 65 -7.89 2.82 -1.73
C LYS A 65 -7.12 1.87 -2.65
N LEU A 66 -6.26 1.03 -2.07
CA LEU A 66 -5.48 0.04 -2.80
C LEU A 66 -6.37 -1.03 -3.46
N ASN A 67 -7.40 -1.49 -2.75
CA ASN A 67 -8.32 -2.54 -3.21
C ASN A 67 -9.55 -2.02 -3.98
N ARG A 68 -9.61 -0.70 -4.25
CA ARG A 68 -10.77 -0.08 -4.93
C ARG A 68 -10.99 -0.60 -6.37
N ARG A 69 -10.01 -1.31 -6.96
CA ARG A 69 -10.16 -1.97 -8.25
C ARG A 69 -11.22 -3.07 -8.22
N SER A 70 -11.29 -3.87 -7.15
CA SER A 70 -12.32 -4.90 -6.98
C SER A 70 -13.72 -4.30 -6.74
N ASN A 71 -13.78 -3.15 -6.06
CA ASN A 71 -15.03 -2.45 -5.70
C ASN A 71 -15.72 -1.67 -6.84
N GLN A 72 -15.52 -2.02 -8.11
CA GLN A 72 -16.24 -1.35 -9.22
C GLN A 72 -17.75 -1.71 -9.27
N GLY A 73 -18.24 -2.60 -8.40
CA GLY A 73 -19.64 -3.05 -8.39
C GLY A 73 -20.39 -2.94 -7.06
N GLU A 74 -19.74 -2.68 -5.92
CA GLU A 74 -20.42 -2.74 -4.61
C GLU A 74 -20.30 -1.42 -3.84
N ASN A 75 -21.38 -1.10 -3.11
CA ASN A 75 -21.71 0.21 -2.55
C ASN A 75 -20.54 0.97 -1.92
N LEU A 76 -20.42 2.26 -2.26
CA LEU A 76 -19.49 3.23 -1.64
C LEU A 76 -19.77 3.47 -0.14
N ASP A 77 -20.88 2.94 0.39
CA ASP A 77 -21.31 3.02 1.79
C ASP A 77 -21.04 1.73 2.59
N GLN A 78 -20.41 0.72 1.98
CA GLN A 78 -20.12 -0.54 2.67
C GLN A 78 -18.85 -0.39 3.53
N GLU A 79 -19.04 -0.20 4.84
CA GLU A 79 -17.95 -0.13 5.84
C GLU A 79 -17.26 -1.48 6.07
N GLU A 80 -17.82 -2.59 5.58
CA GLU A 80 -17.21 -3.91 5.63
C GLU A 80 -16.52 -4.26 4.32
N PHE A 81 -15.19 -4.13 4.35
CA PHE A 81 -14.30 -4.74 3.37
C PHE A 81 -14.50 -6.26 3.35
N ASP A 82 -14.57 -6.86 2.16
CA ASP A 82 -14.34 -8.28 2.01
C ASP A 82 -12.94 -8.61 2.56
N ASN A 83 -12.94 -9.09 3.80
CA ASN A 83 -11.84 -9.08 4.76
C ASN A 83 -10.63 -9.96 4.39
N TYR A 84 -10.57 -10.48 3.16
CA TYR A 84 -9.58 -11.48 2.77
C TYR A 84 -8.35 -10.86 2.10
N HIS A 85 -8.52 -9.93 1.16
CA HIS A 85 -7.40 -9.41 0.34
C HIS A 85 -6.67 -8.21 0.98
N GLY A 86 -7.39 -7.33 1.69
CA GLY A 86 -6.77 -6.25 2.47
C GLY A 86 -5.74 -6.75 3.48
N LYS A 87 -6.01 -7.93 4.09
CA LYS A 87 -5.11 -8.58 5.06
C LYS A 87 -3.73 -8.88 4.50
N TRP A 88 -3.59 -9.20 3.21
CA TRP A 88 -2.27 -9.49 2.63
C TRP A 88 -1.43 -8.23 2.47
N SER A 89 -2.00 -7.16 1.93
CA SER A 89 -1.28 -5.89 1.81
C SER A 89 -0.85 -5.36 3.18
N ARG A 90 -1.72 -5.51 4.19
CA ARG A 90 -1.42 -5.13 5.57
C ARG A 90 -0.36 -6.02 6.21
N ASP A 91 -0.44 -7.34 6.04
CA ASP A 91 0.58 -8.26 6.55
C ASP A 91 1.95 -7.98 5.93
N LEU A 92 2.02 -7.68 4.62
CA LEU A 92 3.28 -7.30 3.97
C LEU A 92 3.80 -5.95 4.46
N PHE A 93 2.92 -5.03 4.86
CA PHE A 93 3.30 -3.77 5.46
C PHE A 93 3.80 -3.95 6.90
N ASP A 94 3.14 -4.80 7.70
CA ASP A 94 3.49 -5.04 9.10
C ASP A 94 4.67 -5.99 9.28
N ASN A 95 4.78 -6.98 8.40
CA ASN A 95 5.81 -8.00 8.36
C ASN A 95 6.47 -8.06 6.97
N PRO A 96 7.18 -6.99 6.55
CA PRO A 96 7.95 -7.01 5.30
C PRO A 96 8.96 -8.15 5.34
N ARG A 97 9.04 -8.90 4.24
CA ARG A 97 9.91 -10.07 4.08
C ARG A 97 11.17 -9.76 3.26
#